data_AF-A0A532VJ47-F1
#
_entry.id   AF-A0A532VJ47-F1
#
_cell.length_a   1.000
_cell.length_b   1.000
_cell.length_c   1.000
_cell.angle_alpha   90.00
_cell.angle_beta   90.00
_cell.angle_gamma   90.00
#
_symmetry.space_group_name_H-M   'P 1'
#
loop_
_entity.id
_entity.type
_entity.pdbx_description
1 polymer ?
#
loop_
_entity_poly.entity_id
_entity_poly.type
_entity_poly.pdbx_seq_one_letter_code
_entity_poly.pdbx_strand_id
1 'polypeptide(L)'
;MKNRRKARELALQVLYQIEMRKTSSEEALEVIFSRYRFKPEVREFAETLVRGSHHFILPLNSLIKKYAKNWTLDRMATVDRNILRLAIYELLFLENVPPIVSINEAVEIAKRYGTDDSGKFVNGILDKIRKERESESSLKWDYLKNHLQKDPHLKELIELKEKEKLWLVGGCLRNLLLGKEKKDLDLITEDSCFRVAELFAQRTGRSLIALGPTLRRVALPEGIFIDFSLKKYPSLEKDLLQRDVTINSLALDLDSLNLPFLFLIDPKTGLEDLMNKKIRLLRKDSFKDDPLRMLRAFRLASQLDFTVEDKITKFIQDKSSLIKDVAKERIGNELFLLLKNPLSYGYLENSAAKTLLKQILGKNPNLESLKRLENILFNKKIIDKRLKKKITTHLSEERGTRVPRDLLKFITLIFSPHQKENSLSLIGKDLKLAGKDVEMIKRIEKLYPFLERIIENEEKPPDTIPFLIRAKKESVEICLLFLITHPHQQNSLILVTRILKEYFRKSDLILHPPRLIKGKDLMETLNIPPSPYISYLLDKIHQAQIKEEIKSKEEAVEYVKRLVSEEGEKIGETLYAKRYPL
;
A
#
# COMPACT_ATOMS: atom_id res chain seq x y z
N MET A 1 11.41 41.32 -28.69
CA MET A 1 10.42 41.48 -27.59
C MET A 1 9.11 42.19 -28.01
N LYS A 2 9.14 43.32 -28.75
CA LYS A 2 7.94 44.11 -29.09
C LYS A 2 6.79 43.32 -29.76
N ASN A 3 7.10 42.39 -30.68
CA ASN A 3 6.09 41.53 -31.34
C ASN A 3 5.45 40.51 -30.38
N ARG A 4 6.23 39.86 -29.51
CA ARG A 4 5.73 38.86 -28.54
C ARG A 4 4.83 39.50 -27.48
N ARG A 5 5.19 40.70 -26.98
CA ARG A 5 4.32 41.47 -26.07
C ARG A 5 3.00 41.82 -26.75
N LYS A 6 3.03 42.32 -27.99
CA LYS A 6 1.83 42.64 -28.76
C LYS A 6 0.93 41.42 -28.97
N ALA A 7 1.51 40.24 -29.18
CA ALA A 7 0.75 38.99 -29.28
C ALA A 7 0.10 38.57 -27.95
N ARG A 8 0.77 38.75 -26.79
CA ARG A 8 0.17 38.50 -25.47
C ARG A 8 -0.97 39.47 -25.15
N GLU A 9 -0.81 40.75 -25.49
CA GLU A 9 -1.87 41.76 -25.37
C GLU A 9 -3.08 41.40 -26.24
N LEU A 10 -2.83 40.94 -27.47
CA LEU A 10 -3.89 40.44 -28.35
C LEU A 10 -4.58 39.19 -27.77
N ALA A 11 -3.80 38.24 -27.25
CA ALA A 11 -4.35 37.03 -26.62
C ALA A 11 -5.23 37.37 -25.41
N LEU A 12 -4.82 38.34 -24.58
CA LEU A 12 -5.62 38.84 -23.47
C LEU A 12 -6.97 39.40 -23.94
N GLN A 13 -6.98 40.21 -25.00
CA GLN A 13 -8.21 40.78 -25.55
C GLN A 13 -9.17 39.69 -26.07
N VAL A 14 -8.63 38.69 -26.77
CA VAL A 14 -9.43 37.57 -27.29
C VAL A 14 -9.97 36.71 -26.14
N LEU A 15 -9.16 36.39 -25.12
CA LEU A 15 -9.62 35.63 -23.95
C LEU A 15 -10.69 36.38 -23.15
N TYR A 16 -10.56 37.69 -23.03
CA TYR A 16 -11.60 38.54 -22.46
C TYR A 16 -12.90 38.47 -23.27
N GLN A 17 -12.82 38.54 -24.60
CA GLN A 17 -13.98 38.40 -25.49
C GLN A 17 -14.64 37.03 -25.33
N ILE A 18 -13.87 35.94 -25.30
CA ILE A 18 -14.36 34.58 -25.10
C ILE A 18 -15.17 34.49 -23.80
N GLU A 19 -14.65 35.04 -22.70
CA GLU A 19 -15.32 34.98 -21.40
C GLU A 19 -16.61 35.82 -21.35
N MET A 20 -16.60 37.00 -21.96
CA MET A 20 -17.79 37.88 -21.99
C MET A 20 -18.89 37.37 -22.91
N ARG A 21 -18.52 36.81 -24.08
CA ARG A 21 -19.47 36.35 -25.09
C ARG A 21 -19.81 34.87 -24.98
N LYS A 22 -19.06 34.11 -24.17
CA LYS A 22 -19.17 32.64 -24.04
C LYS A 22 -19.08 31.93 -25.41
N THR A 23 -18.12 32.37 -26.22
CA THR A 23 -17.89 31.88 -27.59
C THR A 23 -16.67 30.95 -27.65
N SER A 24 -16.50 30.24 -28.76
CA SER A 24 -15.31 29.40 -28.97
C SER A 24 -14.05 30.24 -29.21
N SER A 25 -12.88 29.64 -29.01
CA SER A 25 -11.59 30.28 -29.34
C SER A 25 -11.47 30.60 -30.83
N GLU A 26 -11.98 29.70 -31.68
CA GLU A 26 -11.98 29.78 -33.13
C GLU A 26 -12.75 31.00 -33.60
N GLU A 27 -14.00 31.12 -33.14
CA GLU A 27 -14.89 32.23 -33.48
C GLU A 27 -14.33 33.57 -32.99
N ALA A 28 -13.79 33.62 -31.76
CA ALA A 28 -13.25 34.85 -31.21
C ALA A 28 -11.99 35.33 -31.94
N LEU A 29 -11.11 34.40 -32.34
CA LEU A 29 -9.93 34.70 -33.16
C LEU A 29 -10.31 35.19 -34.55
N GLU A 30 -11.29 34.54 -35.19
CA GLU A 30 -11.77 34.91 -36.53
C GLU A 30 -12.34 36.34 -36.56
N VAL A 31 -13.11 36.72 -35.54
CA VAL A 31 -13.65 38.08 -35.41
C VAL A 31 -12.55 39.14 -35.35
N ILE A 32 -11.42 38.84 -34.68
CA ILE A 32 -10.32 39.80 -34.53
C ILE A 32 -9.44 39.83 -35.78
N PHE A 33 -9.15 38.67 -36.37
CA PHE A 33 -8.31 38.56 -37.57
C PHE A 33 -9.01 39.01 -38.86
N SER A 34 -10.34 38.99 -38.92
CA SER A 34 -11.10 39.57 -40.05
C SER A 34 -11.07 41.10 -40.05
N ARG A 35 -10.94 41.72 -38.87
CA ARG A 35 -11.00 43.19 -38.70
C ARG A 35 -9.65 43.88 -38.75
N TYR A 36 -8.59 43.20 -38.32
CA TYR A 36 -7.26 43.79 -38.16
C TYR A 36 -6.17 42.93 -38.78
N ARG A 37 -5.21 43.57 -39.46
CA ARG A 37 -4.02 42.90 -40.01
C ARG A 37 -2.87 42.91 -39.01
N PHE A 38 -2.32 41.72 -38.75
CA PHE A 38 -1.15 41.53 -37.88
C PHE A 38 -0.01 40.89 -38.66
N LYS A 39 1.24 41.08 -38.19
CA LYS A 39 2.38 40.31 -38.71
C LYS A 39 2.17 38.82 -38.44
N PRO A 40 2.61 37.90 -39.33
CA PRO A 40 2.40 36.46 -39.16
C PRO A 40 2.85 35.94 -37.79
N GLU A 41 4.05 36.31 -37.34
CA GLU A 41 4.60 35.93 -36.03
C GLU A 41 3.72 36.34 -34.83
N VAL A 42 3.05 37.50 -34.94
CA VAL A 42 2.16 38.01 -33.87
C VAL A 42 0.86 37.22 -33.85
N ARG A 43 0.33 36.91 -35.04
CA ARG A 43 -0.88 36.12 -35.22
C ARG A 43 -0.69 34.71 -34.69
N GLU A 44 0.34 34.02 -35.16
CA GLU A 44 0.65 32.64 -34.76
C GLU A 44 0.83 32.52 -33.25
N PHE A 45 1.59 33.45 -32.65
CA PHE A 45 1.83 33.36 -31.22
C PHE A 45 0.59 33.69 -30.37
N ALA A 46 -0.20 34.69 -30.78
CA ALA A 46 -1.46 35.00 -30.09
C ALA A 46 -2.45 33.83 -30.20
N GLU A 47 -2.53 33.20 -31.36
CA GLU A 47 -3.39 32.04 -31.61
C GLU A 47 -3.00 30.85 -30.70
N THR A 48 -1.71 30.54 -30.60
CA THR A 48 -1.21 29.51 -29.67
C THR A 48 -1.61 29.81 -28.23
N LEU A 49 -1.40 31.05 -27.76
CA LEU A 49 -1.75 31.46 -26.40
C LEU A 49 -3.25 31.37 -26.14
N VAL A 50 -4.09 31.84 -27.08
CA VAL A 50 -5.55 31.84 -26.92
C VAL A 50 -6.09 30.42 -26.90
N ARG A 51 -5.75 29.61 -27.92
CA ARG A 51 -6.24 28.23 -28.05
C ARG A 51 -5.80 27.41 -26.84
N GLY A 52 -4.54 27.52 -26.45
CA GLY A 52 -4.01 26.83 -25.29
C GLY A 52 -4.67 27.26 -23.98
N SER A 53 -4.75 28.56 -23.72
CA SER A 53 -5.36 29.07 -22.48
C SER A 53 -6.85 28.73 -22.38
N HIS A 54 -7.58 28.75 -23.50
CA HIS A 54 -8.99 28.38 -23.54
C HIS A 54 -9.20 26.88 -23.38
N HIS A 55 -8.41 26.06 -24.08
CA HIS A 55 -8.47 24.60 -23.98
C HIS A 55 -8.15 24.10 -22.56
N PHE A 56 -7.17 24.72 -21.89
CA PHE A 56 -6.74 24.34 -20.54
C PHE A 56 -7.39 25.16 -19.41
N ILE A 57 -8.50 25.86 -19.68
CA ILE A 57 -9.09 26.83 -18.76
C ILE A 57 -9.39 26.25 -17.37
N LEU A 58 -9.83 24.99 -17.27
CA LEU A 58 -10.19 24.35 -16.00
C LEU A 58 -8.97 24.13 -15.09
N PRO A 59 -7.84 23.52 -15.52
CA PRO A 59 -6.66 23.42 -14.65
C PRO A 59 -5.92 24.72 -14.41
N LEU A 60 -5.91 25.63 -15.38
CA LEU A 60 -5.38 26.97 -15.15
C LEU A 60 -6.15 27.65 -14.00
N ASN A 61 -7.48 27.57 -14.02
CA ASN A 61 -8.35 28.03 -12.94
C ASN A 61 -8.08 27.33 -11.61
N SER A 62 -7.86 26.01 -11.61
CA SER A 62 -7.55 25.25 -10.39
C SER A 62 -6.22 25.70 -9.77
N LEU A 63 -5.18 25.89 -10.59
CA LEU A 63 -3.90 26.42 -10.14
C LEU A 63 -4.04 27.83 -9.58
N ILE A 64 -4.75 28.73 -10.26
CA ILE A 64 -5.01 30.08 -9.75
C ILE A 64 -5.69 30.01 -8.39
N LYS A 65 -6.75 29.19 -8.23
CA LYS A 65 -7.46 29.00 -6.95
C LYS A 65 -6.54 28.51 -5.83
N LYS A 66 -5.65 27.55 -6.13
CA LYS A 66 -4.71 26.99 -5.15
C LYS A 66 -3.82 28.07 -4.52
N TYR A 67 -3.28 29.00 -5.32
CA TYR A 67 -2.35 30.01 -4.82
C TYR A 67 -3.02 31.32 -4.39
N ALA A 68 -4.25 31.57 -4.84
CA ALA A 68 -5.07 32.72 -4.47
C ALA A 68 -5.90 32.43 -3.20
N LYS A 69 -5.23 32.11 -2.08
CA LYS A 69 -5.84 31.62 -0.82
C LYS A 69 -7.00 32.48 -0.25
N ASN A 70 -7.10 33.75 -0.63
CA ASN A 70 -8.15 34.69 -0.14
C ASN A 70 -9.12 35.15 -1.24
N TRP A 71 -9.02 34.64 -2.47
CA TRP A 71 -9.83 35.09 -3.61
C TRP A 71 -10.55 33.90 -4.24
N THR A 72 -11.86 34.03 -4.42
CA THR A 72 -12.57 33.17 -5.37
C THR A 72 -12.31 33.69 -6.79
N LEU A 73 -12.23 32.80 -7.78
CA LEU A 73 -12.03 33.20 -9.18
C LEU A 73 -13.06 34.23 -9.65
N ASP A 74 -14.30 34.09 -9.19
CA ASP A 74 -15.42 34.94 -9.56
C ASP A 74 -15.30 36.36 -9.00
N ARG A 75 -14.52 36.56 -7.92
CA ARG A 75 -14.23 37.87 -7.33
C ARG A 75 -13.01 38.56 -7.95
N MET A 76 -12.24 37.84 -8.77
CA MET A 76 -11.05 38.38 -9.43
C MET A 76 -11.47 39.26 -10.63
N ALA A 77 -10.74 40.34 -10.88
CA ALA A 77 -10.93 41.11 -12.11
C ALA A 77 -10.75 40.18 -13.33
N THR A 78 -11.67 40.27 -14.30
CA THR A 78 -11.63 39.43 -15.51
C THR A 78 -10.31 39.56 -16.27
N VAL A 79 -9.72 40.76 -16.27
CA VAL A 79 -8.40 41.01 -16.86
C VAL A 79 -7.32 40.22 -16.13
N ASP A 80 -7.20 40.36 -14.81
CA ASP A 80 -6.19 39.64 -14.00
C ASP A 80 -6.32 38.13 -14.11
N ARG A 81 -7.56 37.63 -14.09
CA ARG A 81 -7.85 36.20 -14.26
C ARG A 81 -7.37 35.69 -15.61
N ASN A 82 -7.59 36.43 -16.69
CA ASN A 82 -7.13 36.03 -18.03
C ASN A 82 -5.62 36.22 -18.22
N ILE A 83 -5.01 37.24 -17.60
CA ILE A 83 -3.55 37.38 -17.53
C ILE A 83 -2.93 36.18 -16.84
N LEU A 84 -3.47 35.76 -15.70
CA LEU A 84 -2.99 34.56 -15.01
C LEU A 84 -3.18 33.31 -15.86
N ARG A 85 -4.34 33.12 -16.51
CA ARG A 85 -4.55 31.97 -17.41
C ARG A 85 -3.52 31.94 -18.53
N LEU A 86 -3.31 33.05 -19.24
CA LEU A 86 -2.38 33.10 -20.36
C LEU A 86 -0.92 32.94 -19.91
N ALA A 87 -0.56 33.54 -18.77
CA ALA A 87 0.79 33.51 -18.24
C ALA A 87 1.13 32.14 -17.65
N ILE A 88 0.19 31.50 -16.98
CA ILE A 88 0.35 30.12 -16.49
C ILE A 88 0.40 29.17 -17.70
N TYR A 89 -0.41 29.38 -18.73
CA TYR A 89 -0.30 28.59 -19.96
C TYR A 89 1.08 28.76 -20.60
N GLU A 90 1.56 29.99 -20.77
CA GLU A 90 2.87 30.23 -21.35
C GLU A 90 4.01 29.66 -20.49
N LEU A 91 3.97 29.88 -19.17
CA LEU A 91 4.94 29.37 -18.22
C LEU A 91 4.99 27.84 -18.19
N LEU A 92 3.84 27.17 -18.34
CA LEU A 92 3.73 25.72 -18.20
C LEU A 92 3.78 24.96 -19.52
N PHE A 93 3.46 25.58 -20.66
CA PHE A 93 3.24 24.86 -21.92
C PHE A 93 4.17 25.29 -23.06
N LEU A 94 4.90 26.41 -22.94
CA LEU A 94 5.76 26.94 -24.01
C LEU A 94 7.24 26.87 -23.64
N GLU A 95 7.90 25.76 -24.00
CA GLU A 95 9.32 25.49 -23.70
C GLU A 95 10.28 26.52 -24.33
N ASN A 96 9.87 27.14 -25.43
CA ASN A 96 10.63 28.18 -26.10
C ASN A 96 10.56 29.56 -25.40
N VAL A 97 9.84 29.66 -24.28
CA VAL A 97 9.75 30.88 -23.47
C VAL A 97 10.29 30.61 -22.07
N PRO A 98 11.38 31.29 -21.64
CA PRO A 98 11.88 31.13 -20.28
C PRO A 98 10.84 31.52 -19.23
N PRO A 99 10.64 30.74 -18.14
CA PRO A 99 9.60 31.00 -17.14
C PRO A 99 9.62 32.43 -16.56
N ILE A 100 10.82 32.96 -16.28
CA ILE A 100 11.00 34.32 -15.77
C ILE A 100 10.51 35.37 -16.77
N VAL A 101 10.70 35.13 -18.07
CA VAL A 101 10.21 36.03 -19.13
C VAL A 101 8.68 36.02 -19.16
N SER A 102 8.05 34.85 -19.06
CA SER A 102 6.58 34.73 -18.99
C SER A 102 6.00 35.49 -17.80
N ILE A 103 6.63 35.41 -16.62
CA ILE A 103 6.23 36.14 -15.42
C ILE A 103 6.37 37.65 -15.62
N ASN A 104 7.54 38.10 -16.05
CA ASN A 104 7.81 39.52 -16.23
C ASN A 104 6.84 40.15 -17.24
N GLU A 105 6.57 39.47 -18.36
CA GLU A 105 5.64 39.96 -19.37
C GLU A 105 4.19 39.99 -18.86
N ALA A 106 3.77 38.98 -18.08
CA ALA A 106 2.45 38.99 -17.44
C ALA A 106 2.29 40.14 -16.45
N VAL A 107 3.32 40.44 -15.66
CA VAL A 107 3.33 41.55 -14.70
C VAL A 107 3.24 42.90 -15.40
N GLU A 108 3.98 43.08 -16.50
CA GLU A 108 3.91 44.32 -17.29
C GLU A 108 2.54 44.52 -17.95
N ILE A 109 1.93 43.45 -18.46
CA ILE A 109 0.57 43.50 -19.00
C ILE A 109 -0.44 43.81 -17.86
N ALA A 110 -0.26 43.23 -16.68
CA ALA A 110 -1.12 43.48 -15.52
C ALA A 110 -1.05 44.95 -15.05
N LYS A 111 0.14 45.55 -15.03
CA LYS A 111 0.28 46.99 -14.73
C LYS A 111 -0.41 47.89 -15.76
N ARG A 112 -0.49 47.44 -17.02
CA ARG A 112 -1.05 48.24 -18.12
C ARG A 112 -2.56 48.16 -18.23
N TYR A 113 -3.15 46.98 -17.98
CA TYR A 113 -4.57 46.71 -18.20
C TYR A 113 -5.37 46.41 -16.93
N GLY A 114 -4.69 46.16 -15.80
CA GLY A 114 -5.29 45.88 -14.51
C GLY A 114 -5.41 47.12 -13.60
N THR A 115 -5.53 46.89 -12.30
CA THR A 115 -5.51 47.94 -11.26
C THR A 115 -4.10 48.12 -10.67
N ASP A 116 -3.93 49.10 -9.79
CA ASP A 116 -2.64 49.42 -9.16
C ASP A 116 -2.00 48.21 -8.43
N ASP A 117 -2.81 47.27 -7.94
CA ASP A 117 -2.35 46.07 -7.23
C ASP A 117 -2.17 44.84 -8.14
N SER A 118 -2.69 44.86 -9.37
CA SER A 118 -2.70 43.69 -10.27
C SER A 118 -1.30 43.17 -10.58
N GLY A 119 -0.33 44.06 -10.77
CA GLY A 119 1.07 43.66 -11.02
C GLY A 119 1.68 42.85 -9.87
N LYS A 120 1.49 43.30 -8.62
CA LYS A 120 1.98 42.59 -7.42
C LYS A 120 1.26 41.26 -7.22
N PHE A 121 -0.06 41.26 -7.43
CA PHE A 121 -0.90 40.08 -7.30
C PHE A 121 -0.53 38.98 -8.30
N VAL A 122 -0.42 39.32 -9.59
CA VAL A 122 -0.02 38.40 -10.65
C VAL A 122 1.36 37.84 -10.38
N ASN A 123 2.34 38.69 -10.04
CA ASN A 123 3.68 38.24 -9.71
C ASN A 123 3.69 37.23 -8.55
N GLY A 124 2.98 37.55 -7.46
CA GLY A 124 2.94 36.72 -6.26
C GLY A 124 2.31 35.34 -6.48
N ILE A 125 1.37 35.19 -7.43
CA ILE A 125 0.80 33.90 -7.81
C ILE A 125 1.78 33.12 -8.71
N LEU A 126 2.28 33.76 -9.77
CA LEU A 126 3.13 33.08 -10.74
C LEU A 126 4.47 32.64 -10.12
N ASP A 127 5.07 33.44 -9.23
CA ASP A 127 6.29 33.05 -8.52
C ASP A 127 6.07 31.84 -7.61
N LYS A 128 4.90 31.70 -6.96
CA LYS A 128 4.58 30.50 -6.17
C LYS A 128 4.44 29.27 -7.04
N ILE A 129 3.77 29.39 -8.19
CA ILE A 129 3.64 28.32 -9.19
C ILE A 129 5.02 27.90 -9.70
N ARG A 130 5.88 28.87 -10.04
CA ARG A 130 7.24 28.62 -10.51
C ARG A 130 8.07 27.90 -9.45
N LYS A 131 8.13 28.43 -8.21
CA LYS A 131 8.92 27.86 -7.11
C LYS A 131 8.48 26.46 -6.72
N GLU A 132 7.18 26.18 -6.70
CA GLU A 132 6.69 24.82 -6.43
C GLU A 132 7.20 23.82 -7.46
N ARG A 133 7.31 24.24 -8.72
CA ARG A 133 7.76 23.38 -9.83
C ARG A 133 9.26 23.35 -10.04
N GLU A 134 9.97 24.42 -9.68
CA GLU A 134 11.44 24.47 -9.57
C GLU A 134 11.95 23.68 -8.36
N SER A 135 11.10 23.43 -7.35
CA SER A 135 11.45 22.49 -6.29
C SER A 135 11.50 21.06 -6.88
N GLU A 136 12.69 20.64 -7.32
CA GLU A 136 13.01 19.27 -7.74
C GLU A 136 12.76 18.19 -6.65
N SER A 137 12.21 18.57 -5.49
CA SER A 137 12.27 17.80 -4.25
C SER A 137 10.99 17.08 -3.82
N SER A 138 9.82 17.24 -4.45
CA SER A 138 8.61 16.55 -3.95
C SER A 138 7.98 15.54 -4.92
N LEU A 139 7.66 15.91 -6.16
CA LEU A 139 6.98 15.02 -7.12
C LEU A 139 7.80 14.80 -8.40
N LYS A 140 7.81 13.56 -8.89
CA LYS A 140 8.61 13.09 -10.01
C LYS A 140 7.82 13.13 -11.33
N TRP A 141 7.59 14.33 -11.86
CA TRP A 141 6.82 14.55 -13.09
C TRP A 141 7.45 13.93 -14.33
N ASP A 142 8.76 14.08 -14.51
CA ASP A 142 9.47 13.47 -15.65
C ASP A 142 9.45 11.94 -15.56
N TYR A 143 9.57 11.40 -14.34
CA TYR A 143 9.42 9.97 -14.10
C TYR A 143 8.01 9.49 -14.50
N LEU A 144 6.96 10.18 -14.06
CA LEU A 144 5.58 9.89 -14.46
C LEU A 144 5.42 9.90 -15.98
N LYS A 145 5.82 10.98 -16.66
CA LYS A 145 5.68 11.12 -18.11
C LYS A 145 6.44 10.03 -18.86
N ASN A 146 7.70 9.81 -18.52
CA ASN A 146 8.54 8.81 -19.17
C ASN A 146 8.00 7.39 -18.98
N HIS A 147 7.48 7.05 -17.79
CA HIS A 147 6.91 5.72 -17.55
C HIS A 147 5.61 5.52 -18.30
N LEU A 148 4.71 6.51 -18.31
CA LEU A 148 3.44 6.39 -19.01
C LEU A 148 3.63 6.36 -20.54
N GLN A 149 4.54 7.18 -21.08
CA GLN A 149 4.82 7.19 -22.53
C GLN A 149 5.53 5.93 -23.01
N LYS A 150 6.31 5.25 -22.16
CA LYS A 150 6.97 3.98 -22.51
C LYS A 150 6.07 2.76 -22.29
N ASP A 151 4.93 2.94 -21.65
CA ASP A 151 4.05 1.84 -21.30
C ASP A 151 3.35 1.24 -22.52
N PRO A 152 3.58 -0.04 -22.85
CA PRO A 152 3.05 -0.64 -24.06
C PRO A 152 1.52 -0.73 -24.03
N HIS A 153 0.93 -0.99 -22.85
CA HIS A 153 -0.52 -1.13 -22.72
C HIS A 153 -1.22 0.21 -22.90
N LEU A 154 -0.66 1.31 -22.36
CA LEU A 154 -1.23 2.64 -22.58
C LEU A 154 -1.12 3.09 -24.04
N LYS A 155 -0.01 2.78 -24.73
CA LYS A 155 0.12 3.06 -26.17
C LYS A 155 -0.99 2.38 -26.98
N GLU A 156 -1.19 1.09 -26.73
CA GLU A 156 -2.24 0.31 -27.40
C GLU A 156 -3.64 0.87 -27.11
N LEU A 157 -3.92 1.28 -25.88
CA LEU A 157 -5.19 1.92 -25.52
C LEU A 157 -5.41 3.26 -26.22
N ILE A 158 -4.35 4.07 -26.37
CA ILE A 158 -4.41 5.36 -27.08
C ILE A 158 -4.69 5.15 -28.57
N GLU A 159 -4.10 4.13 -29.17
CA GLU A 159 -4.39 3.76 -30.57
C GLU A 159 -5.84 3.31 -30.74
N LEU A 160 -6.35 2.47 -29.84
CA LEU A 160 -7.67 1.86 -29.95
C LEU A 160 -8.83 2.80 -29.62
N LYS A 161 -8.62 3.79 -28.75
CA LYS A 161 -9.72 4.63 -28.25
C LYS A 161 -10.28 5.61 -29.28
N GLU A 162 -9.53 5.91 -30.36
CA GLU A 162 -9.87 6.95 -31.32
C GLU A 162 -10.35 8.26 -30.63
N LYS A 163 -11.65 8.56 -30.75
CA LYS A 163 -12.32 9.75 -30.17
C LYS A 163 -12.84 9.55 -28.74
N GLU A 164 -12.88 8.32 -28.24
CA GLU A 164 -13.36 8.03 -26.89
C GLU A 164 -12.44 8.65 -25.84
N LYS A 165 -13.04 9.20 -24.79
CA LYS A 165 -12.31 9.76 -23.65
C LYS A 165 -11.99 8.67 -22.64
N LEU A 166 -10.71 8.55 -22.31
CA LEU A 166 -10.19 7.66 -21.29
C LEU A 166 -9.31 8.45 -20.32
N TRP A 167 -9.52 8.22 -19.02
CA TRP A 167 -8.71 8.82 -17.98
C TRP A 167 -8.02 7.75 -17.14
N LEU A 168 -6.70 7.82 -17.02
CA LEU A 168 -5.96 7.04 -16.03
C LEU A 168 -6.16 7.67 -14.66
N VAL A 169 -6.51 6.88 -13.65
CA VAL A 169 -6.84 7.40 -12.33
C VAL A 169 -6.18 6.60 -11.22
N GLY A 170 -6.20 7.15 -10.00
CA GLY A 170 -6.01 6.36 -8.78
C GLY A 170 -4.57 6.10 -8.37
N GLY A 171 -4.34 4.89 -7.84
CA GLY A 171 -3.08 4.56 -7.16
C GLY A 171 -1.86 4.57 -8.07
N CYS A 172 -2.05 4.29 -9.36
CA CYS A 172 -0.99 4.29 -10.37
C CYS A 172 -0.35 5.69 -10.52
N LEU A 173 -1.17 6.72 -10.77
CA LEU A 173 -0.69 8.10 -10.90
C LEU A 173 0.06 8.56 -9.65
N ARG A 174 -0.53 8.32 -8.48
CA ARG A 174 0.08 8.66 -7.20
C ARG A 174 1.45 8.02 -7.01
N ASN A 175 1.58 6.72 -7.31
CA ASN A 175 2.85 6.01 -7.15
C ASN A 175 3.92 6.54 -8.10
N LEU A 176 3.57 6.74 -9.37
CA LEU A 176 4.49 7.28 -10.37
C LEU A 176 4.93 8.71 -10.04
N LEU A 177 4.03 9.56 -9.54
CA LEU A 177 4.37 10.90 -9.03
C LEU A 177 5.32 10.85 -7.83
N LEU A 178 5.36 9.75 -7.06
CA LEU A 178 6.31 9.53 -5.97
C LEU A 178 7.58 8.79 -6.41
N GLY A 179 7.76 8.53 -7.72
CA GLY A 179 8.90 7.76 -8.24
C GLY A 179 8.88 6.27 -7.84
N LYS A 180 7.71 5.72 -7.51
CA LYS A 180 7.54 4.30 -7.17
C LYS A 180 7.13 3.51 -8.41
N GLU A 181 7.28 2.18 -8.34
CA GLU A 181 6.87 1.28 -9.42
C GLU A 181 5.37 1.38 -9.74
N LYS A 182 5.08 1.14 -11.02
CA LYS A 182 3.74 1.05 -11.57
C LYS A 182 3.02 -0.17 -10.96
N LYS A 183 1.74 0.01 -10.63
CA LYS A 183 0.81 -1.07 -10.25
C LYS A 183 -0.28 -1.21 -11.32
N ASP A 184 -1.33 -1.96 -11.00
CA ASP A 184 -2.58 -2.04 -11.76
C ASP A 184 -3.03 -0.67 -12.29
N LEU A 185 -3.56 -0.68 -13.52
CA LEU A 185 -4.08 0.50 -14.19
C LEU A 185 -5.58 0.62 -13.92
N ASP A 186 -5.99 1.71 -13.29
CA ASP A 186 -7.41 2.06 -13.16
C ASP A 186 -7.77 3.11 -14.22
N LEU A 187 -8.71 2.80 -15.10
CA LEU A 187 -9.19 3.68 -16.16
C LEU A 187 -10.66 4.02 -15.93
N ILE A 188 -11.03 5.26 -16.26
CA ILE A 188 -12.42 5.69 -16.38
C ILE A 188 -12.76 5.85 -17.87
N THR A 189 -13.88 5.28 -18.29
CA THR A 189 -14.47 5.42 -19.64
C THR A 189 -15.89 5.98 -19.55
N GLU A 190 -16.35 6.66 -20.61
CA GLU A 190 -17.75 7.06 -20.79
C GLU A 190 -18.55 6.03 -21.62
N ASP A 191 -17.89 5.06 -22.24
CA ASP A 191 -18.54 4.04 -23.07
C ASP A 191 -19.12 2.91 -22.20
N SER A 192 -20.45 2.87 -22.11
CA SER A 192 -21.19 1.82 -21.40
C SER A 192 -21.03 0.43 -22.01
N CYS A 193 -20.62 0.35 -23.29
CA CYS A 193 -20.34 -0.91 -23.98
C CYS A 193 -18.90 -1.40 -23.73
N PHE A 194 -18.03 -0.58 -23.14
CA PHE A 194 -16.62 -0.91 -22.91
C PHE A 194 -15.86 -1.36 -24.17
N ARG A 195 -16.17 -0.78 -25.34
CA ARG A 195 -15.60 -1.23 -26.63
C ARG A 195 -14.08 -1.17 -26.65
N VAL A 196 -13.48 -0.11 -26.12
CA VAL A 196 -12.01 -0.01 -26.06
C VAL A 196 -11.41 -1.11 -25.20
N ALA A 197 -12.05 -1.47 -24.09
CA ALA A 197 -11.59 -2.56 -23.23
C ALA A 197 -11.72 -3.93 -23.91
N GLU A 198 -12.80 -4.14 -24.66
CA GLU A 198 -13.03 -5.36 -25.44
C GLU A 198 -11.99 -5.51 -26.57
N LEU A 199 -11.79 -4.47 -27.37
CA LEU A 199 -10.78 -4.43 -28.43
C LEU A 199 -9.37 -4.65 -27.87
N PHE A 200 -9.05 -4.00 -26.74
CA PHE A 200 -7.76 -4.18 -26.06
C PHE A 200 -7.58 -5.63 -25.59
N ALA A 201 -8.61 -6.23 -24.99
CA ALA A 201 -8.55 -7.62 -24.56
C ALA A 201 -8.32 -8.56 -25.77
N GLN A 202 -9.06 -8.37 -26.87
CA GLN A 202 -8.89 -9.17 -28.09
C GLN A 202 -7.47 -9.05 -28.68
N ARG A 203 -6.95 -7.83 -28.80
CA ARG A 203 -5.63 -7.57 -29.41
C ARG A 203 -4.47 -8.11 -28.55
N THR A 204 -4.65 -8.11 -27.23
CA THR A 204 -3.69 -8.71 -26.28
C THR A 204 -3.88 -10.22 -26.06
N GLY A 205 -4.86 -10.85 -26.73
CA GLY A 205 -5.19 -12.26 -26.56
C GLY A 205 -5.71 -12.59 -25.15
N ARG A 206 -6.39 -11.65 -24.51
CA ARG A 206 -6.93 -11.73 -23.15
C ARG A 206 -8.45 -11.69 -23.12
N SER A 207 -9.00 -12.11 -21.98
CA SER A 207 -10.43 -12.06 -21.73
C SER A 207 -10.79 -10.81 -20.93
N LEU A 208 -11.91 -10.18 -21.31
CA LEU A 208 -12.53 -9.10 -20.55
C LEU A 208 -13.46 -9.71 -19.48
N ILE A 209 -13.12 -9.54 -18.21
CA ILE A 209 -13.86 -10.11 -17.08
C ILE A 209 -14.84 -9.06 -16.55
N ALA A 210 -16.12 -9.40 -16.47
CA ALA A 210 -17.13 -8.55 -15.82
C ALA A 210 -17.13 -8.77 -14.31
N LEU A 211 -16.79 -7.71 -13.55
CA LEU A 211 -16.81 -7.72 -12.08
C LEU A 211 -18.08 -7.09 -11.50
N GLY A 212 -18.95 -6.55 -12.37
CA GLY A 212 -20.21 -5.92 -12.01
C GLY A 212 -20.80 -5.15 -13.18
N PRO A 213 -21.87 -4.35 -12.98
CA PRO A 213 -22.51 -3.61 -14.07
C PRO A 213 -21.64 -2.47 -14.62
N THR A 214 -20.72 -1.93 -13.81
CA THR A 214 -19.95 -0.71 -14.13
C THR A 214 -18.44 -0.92 -14.13
N LEU A 215 -17.98 -2.16 -14.00
CA LEU A 215 -16.56 -2.50 -13.91
C LEU A 215 -16.23 -3.69 -14.80
N ARG A 216 -15.18 -3.52 -15.61
CA ARG A 216 -14.56 -4.57 -16.40
C ARG A 216 -13.08 -4.66 -16.05
N ARG A 217 -12.51 -5.87 -16.10
CA ARG A 217 -11.11 -6.13 -15.79
C ARG A 217 -10.46 -6.92 -16.92
N VAL A 218 -9.27 -6.52 -17.33
CA VAL A 218 -8.38 -7.31 -18.19
C VAL A 218 -7.20 -7.76 -17.34
N ALA A 219 -6.94 -9.07 -17.33
CA ALA A 219 -5.82 -9.68 -16.59
C ALA A 219 -4.63 -9.93 -17.52
N LEU A 220 -3.52 -9.25 -17.26
CA LEU A 220 -2.28 -9.32 -18.03
C LEU A 220 -1.30 -10.35 -17.42
N PRO A 221 -0.17 -10.68 -18.10
CA PRO A 221 0.91 -11.44 -17.48
C PRO A 221 1.38 -10.82 -16.16
N GLU A 222 2.13 -11.60 -15.38
CA GLU A 222 2.80 -11.12 -14.15
C GLU A 222 1.85 -10.61 -13.04
N GLY A 223 0.54 -10.87 -13.18
CA GLY A 223 -0.46 -10.49 -12.19
C GLY A 223 -0.87 -9.01 -12.25
N ILE A 224 -0.63 -8.33 -13.37
CA ILE A 224 -1.06 -6.94 -13.60
C ILE A 224 -2.53 -6.93 -14.05
N PHE A 225 -3.32 -6.03 -13.49
CA PHE A 225 -4.71 -5.81 -13.89
C PHE A 225 -4.91 -4.43 -14.53
N ILE A 226 -5.79 -4.38 -15.54
CA ILE A 226 -6.34 -3.13 -16.07
C ILE A 226 -7.84 -3.12 -15.80
N ASP A 227 -8.28 -2.20 -14.97
CA ASP A 227 -9.67 -2.02 -14.56
C ASP A 227 -10.29 -0.84 -15.31
N PHE A 228 -11.39 -1.09 -16.01
CA PHE A 228 -12.18 -0.07 -16.70
C PHE A 228 -13.47 0.17 -15.91
N SER A 229 -13.59 1.36 -15.34
CA SER A 229 -14.76 1.82 -14.60
C SER A 229 -15.60 2.77 -15.46
N LEU A 230 -16.91 2.53 -15.53
CA LEU A 230 -17.83 3.43 -16.22
C LEU A 230 -18.05 4.70 -15.38
N LYS A 231 -17.92 5.88 -16.01
CA LYS A 231 -18.19 7.19 -15.39
C LYS A 231 -19.64 7.27 -14.93
N LYS A 232 -19.88 7.45 -13.63
CA LYS A 232 -21.23 7.41 -13.03
C LYS A 232 -21.90 8.77 -12.94
N TYR A 233 -21.11 9.86 -13.01
CA TYR A 233 -21.59 11.22 -12.82
C TYR A 233 -21.43 12.06 -14.09
N PRO A 234 -22.24 13.13 -14.25
CA PRO A 234 -22.18 13.97 -15.45
C PRO A 234 -20.79 14.53 -15.76
N SER A 235 -20.07 14.95 -14.71
CA SER A 235 -18.68 15.42 -14.83
C SER A 235 -17.70 14.43 -14.20
N LEU A 236 -16.53 14.28 -14.81
CA LEU A 236 -15.44 13.49 -14.25
C LEU A 236 -15.05 13.99 -12.85
N GLU A 237 -15.06 15.31 -12.63
CA GLU A 237 -14.77 15.90 -11.32
C GLU A 237 -15.71 15.36 -10.23
N LYS A 238 -17.02 15.25 -10.51
CA LYS A 238 -18.00 14.69 -9.56
C LYS A 238 -17.77 13.21 -9.29
N ASP A 239 -17.31 12.46 -10.29
CA ASP A 239 -16.95 11.05 -10.17
C ASP A 239 -15.71 10.88 -9.26
N LEU A 240 -14.66 11.66 -9.52
CA LEU A 240 -13.44 11.67 -8.71
C LEU A 240 -13.70 12.06 -7.25
N LEU A 241 -14.65 12.97 -7.00
CA LEU A 241 -15.09 13.37 -5.65
C LEU A 241 -15.74 12.22 -4.85
N GLN A 242 -16.17 11.13 -5.49
CA GLN A 242 -16.73 9.96 -4.78
C GLN A 242 -15.66 9.00 -4.24
N ARG A 243 -14.39 9.20 -4.61
CA ARG A 243 -13.28 8.32 -4.20
C ARG A 243 -12.92 8.53 -2.73
N ASP A 244 -12.04 7.66 -2.24
CA ASP A 244 -11.71 7.57 -0.82
C ASP A 244 -10.93 8.81 -0.31
N VAL A 245 -9.77 9.08 -0.89
CA VAL A 245 -8.84 10.13 -0.44
C VAL A 245 -8.36 11.02 -1.58
N THR A 246 -7.95 12.25 -1.26
CA THR A 246 -7.51 13.27 -2.23
C THR A 246 -6.38 12.78 -3.13
N ILE A 247 -5.37 12.12 -2.55
CA ILE A 247 -4.21 11.61 -3.29
C ILE A 247 -4.56 10.48 -4.28
N ASN A 248 -5.73 9.86 -4.14
CA ASN A 248 -6.23 8.83 -5.06
C ASN A 248 -7.35 9.37 -5.97
N SER A 249 -7.72 10.65 -5.88
CA SER A 249 -8.72 11.26 -6.74
C SER A 249 -8.12 12.04 -7.92
N LEU A 250 -6.85 11.77 -8.22
CA LEU A 250 -6.17 12.33 -9.38
C LEU A 250 -6.58 11.55 -10.64
N ALA A 251 -6.75 12.26 -11.74
CA ALA A 251 -7.00 11.69 -13.07
C ALA A 251 -6.08 12.33 -14.11
N LEU A 252 -5.60 11.55 -15.06
CA LEU A 252 -4.81 12.00 -16.20
C LEU A 252 -5.61 11.71 -17.46
N ASP A 253 -5.87 12.74 -18.27
CA ASP A 253 -6.44 12.53 -19.60
C ASP A 253 -5.40 11.86 -20.50
N LEU A 254 -5.72 10.67 -21.03
CA LEU A 254 -4.80 9.92 -21.88
C LEU A 254 -4.47 10.67 -23.18
N ASP A 255 -5.34 11.57 -23.65
CA ASP A 255 -5.04 12.42 -24.82
C ASP A 255 -3.84 13.34 -24.57
N SER A 256 -3.56 13.65 -23.31
CA SER A 256 -2.43 14.51 -22.95
C SER A 256 -1.07 13.80 -22.97
N LEU A 257 -1.03 12.47 -23.13
CA LEU A 257 0.24 11.72 -23.15
C LEU A 257 1.13 12.07 -24.36
N ASN A 258 0.52 12.49 -25.46
CA ASN A 258 1.22 12.92 -26.67
C ASN A 258 1.57 14.42 -26.66
N LEU A 259 1.19 15.15 -25.61
CA LEU A 259 1.47 16.57 -25.47
C LEU A 259 2.80 16.82 -24.74
N PRO A 260 3.41 18.02 -24.88
CA PRO A 260 4.60 18.39 -24.12
C PRO A 260 4.42 18.30 -22.60
N PHE A 261 3.19 18.47 -22.09
CA PHE A 261 2.88 18.38 -20.66
C PHE A 261 1.65 17.52 -20.40
N LEU A 262 1.69 16.78 -19.29
CA LEU A 262 0.60 15.93 -18.83
C LEU A 262 -0.55 16.77 -18.25
N PHE A 263 -1.78 16.47 -18.65
CA PHE A 263 -2.99 17.12 -18.15
C PHE A 263 -3.61 16.31 -17.02
N LEU A 264 -3.30 16.71 -15.79
CA LEU A 264 -3.79 16.06 -14.59
C LEU A 264 -4.92 16.88 -13.95
N ILE A 265 -6.03 16.20 -13.70
CA ILE A 265 -7.24 16.72 -13.07
C ILE A 265 -7.15 16.38 -11.58
N ASP A 266 -7.15 17.42 -10.75
CA ASP A 266 -7.20 17.33 -9.29
C ASP A 266 -8.46 18.07 -8.80
N PRO A 267 -9.52 17.36 -8.39
CA PRO A 267 -10.77 17.98 -7.97
C PRO A 267 -10.66 18.77 -6.66
N LYS A 268 -9.59 18.56 -5.87
CA LYS A 268 -9.37 19.24 -4.58
C LYS A 268 -7.91 19.63 -4.42
N THR A 269 -7.19 18.93 -3.55
CA THR A 269 -5.82 19.25 -3.14
C THR A 269 -4.93 18.01 -3.15
N GLY A 270 -5.25 17.01 -4.00
CA GLY A 270 -4.55 15.73 -4.04
C GLY A 270 -3.04 15.86 -4.29
N LEU A 271 -2.63 16.77 -5.19
CA LEU A 271 -1.21 17.04 -5.43
C LEU A 271 -0.52 17.68 -4.22
N GLU A 272 -1.18 18.65 -3.58
CA GLU A 272 -0.64 19.32 -2.37
C GLU A 272 -0.55 18.34 -1.19
N ASP A 273 -1.56 17.49 -1.00
CA ASP A 273 -1.57 16.48 0.04
C ASP A 273 -0.50 15.41 -0.21
N LEU A 274 -0.21 15.09 -1.47
CA LEU A 274 0.88 14.20 -1.86
C LEU A 274 2.25 14.79 -1.50
N MET A 275 2.48 16.07 -1.81
CA MET A 275 3.71 16.79 -1.44
C MET A 275 3.89 16.91 0.07
N ASN A 276 2.80 17.20 0.78
CA ASN A 276 2.80 17.38 2.23
C ASN A 276 2.72 16.07 3.03
N LYS A 277 2.72 14.91 2.34
CA LYS A 277 2.60 13.58 2.95
C LYS A 277 1.36 13.44 3.87
N LYS A 278 0.20 13.87 3.37
CA LYS A 278 -1.07 13.85 4.11
C LYS A 278 -2.11 12.94 3.45
N ILE A 279 -2.85 12.21 4.28
CA ILE A 279 -4.07 11.51 3.90
C ILE A 279 -5.26 12.38 4.28
N ARG A 280 -5.99 12.87 3.27
CA ARG A 280 -7.20 13.70 3.43
C ARG A 280 -8.41 13.05 2.75
N LEU A 281 -9.58 13.18 3.36
CA LEU A 281 -10.85 12.77 2.74
C LEU A 281 -11.41 13.83 1.81
N LEU A 282 -12.08 13.38 0.73
CA LEU A 282 -12.83 14.26 -0.15
C LEU A 282 -14.18 14.66 0.43
N ARG A 283 -14.88 13.70 1.04
CA ARG A 283 -16.25 13.83 1.55
C ARG A 283 -16.36 13.22 2.93
N LYS A 284 -17.14 13.86 3.82
CA LYS A 284 -17.43 13.33 5.16
C LYS A 284 -18.22 12.02 5.09
N ASP A 285 -19.15 11.89 4.15
CA ASP A 285 -19.98 10.69 4.00
C ASP A 285 -19.28 9.55 3.24
N SER A 286 -18.04 9.75 2.77
CA SER A 286 -17.24 8.74 2.05
C SER A 286 -17.16 7.40 2.79
N PHE A 287 -17.07 7.45 4.12
CA PHE A 287 -17.02 6.25 4.97
C PHE A 287 -18.36 5.57 5.21
N LYS A 288 -19.49 6.27 5.02
CA LYS A 288 -20.81 5.62 5.05
C LYS A 288 -21.03 4.82 3.77
N ASP A 289 -20.58 5.37 2.64
CA ASP A 289 -20.68 4.74 1.32
C ASP A 289 -19.84 3.46 1.23
N ASP A 290 -18.63 3.46 1.81
CA ASP A 290 -17.79 2.26 1.97
C ASP A 290 -16.99 2.32 3.29
N PRO A 291 -17.45 1.64 4.36
CA PRO A 291 -16.78 1.66 5.66
C PRO A 291 -15.34 1.13 5.64
N LEU A 292 -14.96 0.32 4.64
CA LEU A 292 -13.59 -0.18 4.50
C LEU A 292 -12.58 0.96 4.31
N ARG A 293 -13.03 2.10 3.78
CA ARG A 293 -12.19 3.28 3.56
C ARG A 293 -11.54 3.79 4.85
N MET A 294 -12.13 3.53 6.03
CA MET A 294 -11.52 3.87 7.32
C MET A 294 -10.20 3.12 7.54
N LEU A 295 -10.17 1.81 7.24
CA LEU A 295 -8.95 1.01 7.33
C LEU A 295 -7.98 1.36 6.20
N ARG A 296 -8.49 1.62 4.99
CA ARG A 296 -7.68 2.07 3.85
C ARG A 296 -6.92 3.36 4.14
N ALA A 297 -7.49 4.30 4.90
CA ALA A 297 -6.79 5.53 5.27
C ALA A 297 -5.50 5.23 6.06
N PHE A 298 -5.57 4.36 7.08
CA PHE A 298 -4.40 3.93 7.84
C PHE A 298 -3.45 3.06 7.02
N ARG A 299 -3.98 2.19 6.15
CA ARG A 299 -3.14 1.41 5.22
C ARG A 299 -2.36 2.32 4.28
N LEU A 300 -3.00 3.32 3.67
CA LEU A 300 -2.35 4.27 2.76
C LEU A 300 -1.30 5.10 3.50
N ALA A 301 -1.64 5.59 4.69
CA ALA A 301 -0.69 6.28 5.57
C ALA A 301 0.54 5.41 5.82
N SER A 302 0.34 4.15 6.17
CA SER A 302 1.41 3.20 6.41
C SER A 302 2.23 2.89 5.15
N GLN A 303 1.61 2.62 4.02
CA GLN A 303 2.32 2.24 2.80
C GLN A 303 3.12 3.40 2.18
N LEU A 304 2.67 4.63 2.38
CA LEU A 304 3.27 5.82 1.79
C LEU A 304 4.18 6.58 2.75
N ASP A 305 4.18 6.22 4.04
CA ASP A 305 4.80 6.96 5.13
C ASP A 305 4.24 8.38 5.28
N PHE A 306 2.90 8.45 5.32
CA PHE A 306 2.11 9.69 5.37
C PHE A 306 1.38 9.80 6.71
N THR A 307 0.93 11.00 7.02
CA THR A 307 0.13 11.29 8.23
C THR A 307 -1.36 11.37 7.89
N VAL A 308 -2.21 10.87 8.80
CA VAL A 308 -3.68 10.97 8.67
C VAL A 308 -4.15 12.27 9.32
N GLU A 309 -4.97 13.05 8.63
CA GLU A 309 -5.50 14.31 9.16
C GLU A 309 -6.42 14.10 10.40
N ASP A 310 -6.29 14.94 11.43
CA ASP A 310 -7.05 14.82 12.69
C ASP A 310 -8.57 14.83 12.52
N LYS A 311 -9.08 15.51 11.49
CA LYS A 311 -10.52 15.50 11.18
C LYS A 311 -11.01 14.09 10.82
N ILE A 312 -10.15 13.29 10.19
CA ILE A 312 -10.45 11.90 9.81
C ILE A 312 -10.46 11.02 11.05
N THR A 313 -9.49 11.17 11.95
CA THR A 313 -9.36 10.32 13.14
C THR A 313 -10.59 10.44 14.03
N LYS A 314 -11.09 11.66 14.26
CA LYS A 314 -12.34 11.88 15.00
C LYS A 314 -13.52 11.16 14.36
N PHE A 315 -13.69 11.29 13.04
CA PHE A 315 -14.79 10.63 12.34
C PHE A 315 -14.69 9.10 12.39
N ILE A 316 -13.50 8.53 12.20
CA ILE A 316 -13.28 7.08 12.28
C ILE A 316 -13.64 6.58 13.68
N GLN A 317 -13.29 7.33 14.73
CA GLN A 317 -13.63 6.96 16.10
C GLN A 317 -15.16 6.87 16.28
N ASP A 318 -15.90 7.85 15.78
CA ASP A 318 -17.37 7.92 15.86
C ASP A 318 -18.11 6.86 15.03
N LYS A 319 -17.51 6.42 13.90
CA LYS A 319 -18.16 5.53 12.92
C LYS A 319 -17.52 4.14 12.78
N SER A 320 -16.56 3.82 13.64
CA SER A 320 -15.83 2.55 13.62
C SER A 320 -16.72 1.29 13.61
N SER A 321 -17.93 1.33 14.18
CA SER A 321 -18.86 0.20 14.21
C SER A 321 -19.33 -0.24 12.81
N LEU A 322 -19.39 0.67 11.84
CA LEU A 322 -19.81 0.39 10.45
C LEU A 322 -18.88 -0.60 9.74
N ILE A 323 -17.66 -0.80 10.25
CA ILE A 323 -16.72 -1.78 9.67
C ILE A 323 -17.27 -3.21 9.72
N LYS A 324 -18.25 -3.49 10.60
CA LYS A 324 -18.88 -4.81 10.73
C LYS A 324 -19.71 -5.20 9.52
N ASP A 325 -20.18 -4.21 8.75
CA ASP A 325 -21.00 -4.42 7.55
C ASP A 325 -20.15 -4.79 6.32
N VAL A 326 -18.82 -4.70 6.45
CA VAL A 326 -17.88 -5.03 5.37
C VAL A 326 -17.53 -6.51 5.40
N ALA A 327 -17.46 -7.12 4.20
CA ALA A 327 -16.99 -8.49 4.03
C ALA A 327 -15.62 -8.70 4.70
N LYS A 328 -15.52 -9.73 5.55
CA LYS A 328 -14.35 -9.99 6.39
C LYS A 328 -13.06 -10.21 5.62
N GLU A 329 -13.14 -10.84 4.45
CA GLU A 329 -12.00 -11.03 3.54
C GLU A 329 -11.39 -9.69 3.09
N ARG A 330 -12.23 -8.70 2.75
CA ARG A 330 -11.76 -7.35 2.37
C ARG A 330 -11.05 -6.65 3.52
N ILE A 331 -11.57 -6.82 4.75
CA ILE A 331 -10.95 -6.29 5.97
C ILE A 331 -9.58 -6.96 6.19
N GLY A 332 -9.52 -8.28 6.09
CA GLY A 332 -8.29 -9.06 6.22
C GLY A 332 -7.22 -8.58 5.24
N ASN A 333 -7.57 -8.45 3.95
CA ASN A 333 -6.64 -7.99 2.91
C ASN A 333 -6.07 -6.60 3.20
N GLU A 334 -6.91 -5.63 3.57
CA GLU A 334 -6.47 -4.27 3.87
C GLU A 334 -5.61 -4.20 5.16
N LEU A 335 -5.94 -5.02 6.17
CA LEU A 335 -5.18 -5.11 7.42
C LEU A 335 -3.79 -5.70 7.17
N PHE A 336 -3.68 -6.80 6.42
CA PHE A 336 -2.38 -7.41 6.13
C PHE A 336 -1.50 -6.50 5.29
N LEU A 337 -2.06 -5.77 4.31
CA LEU A 337 -1.31 -4.76 3.56
C LEU A 337 -0.75 -3.64 4.45
N LEU A 338 -1.44 -3.27 5.53
CA LEU A 338 -0.93 -2.32 6.52
C LEU A 338 0.22 -2.95 7.33
N LEU A 339 0.06 -4.19 7.79
CA LEU A 339 1.05 -4.90 8.60
C LEU A 339 2.34 -5.25 7.83
N LYS A 340 2.31 -5.24 6.50
CA LYS A 340 3.52 -5.36 5.66
C LYS A 340 4.54 -4.24 5.92
N ASN A 341 4.12 -3.05 6.35
CA ASN A 341 5.07 -2.01 6.74
C ASN A 341 5.91 -2.49 7.94
N PRO A 342 7.26 -2.43 7.89
CA PRO A 342 8.15 -2.72 9.01
C PRO A 342 7.76 -2.05 10.34
N LEU A 343 7.32 -0.79 10.31
CA LEU A 343 6.98 0.03 11.48
C LEU A 343 5.48 0.38 11.49
N SER A 344 4.64 -0.65 11.54
CA SER A 344 3.18 -0.51 11.52
C SER A 344 2.60 0.03 12.83
N TYR A 345 3.30 -0.13 13.96
CA TYR A 345 2.83 0.33 15.27
C TYR A 345 2.48 1.83 15.28
N GLY A 346 3.31 2.68 14.67
CA GLY A 346 3.12 4.15 14.69
C GLY A 346 1.80 4.61 14.03
N TYR A 347 1.25 3.82 13.10
CA TYR A 347 -0.04 4.11 12.49
C TYR A 347 -1.21 3.54 13.30
N LEU A 348 -0.97 2.47 14.05
CA LEU A 348 -1.99 1.78 14.83
C LEU A 348 -2.12 2.31 16.26
N GLU A 349 -1.13 3.04 16.78
CA GLU A 349 -1.18 3.64 18.13
C GLU A 349 -2.19 4.79 18.25
N ASN A 350 -2.63 5.34 17.13
CA ASN A 350 -3.70 6.33 17.04
C ASN A 350 -5.01 5.82 17.70
N SER A 351 -5.71 6.67 18.45
CA SER A 351 -6.95 6.31 19.15
C SER A 351 -8.05 5.80 18.21
N ALA A 352 -8.17 6.37 17.02
CA ALA A 352 -9.15 5.96 16.03
C ALA A 352 -8.79 4.60 15.42
N ALA A 353 -7.50 4.35 15.14
CA ALA A 353 -7.02 3.05 14.68
C ALA A 353 -7.25 1.95 15.72
N LYS A 354 -6.93 2.21 17.00
CA LYS A 354 -7.22 1.33 18.14
C LYS A 354 -8.70 0.93 18.21
N THR A 355 -9.57 1.93 18.10
CA THR A 355 -11.03 1.73 18.16
C THR A 355 -11.50 0.89 16.98
N LEU A 356 -11.02 1.19 15.77
CA LEU A 356 -11.34 0.43 14.56
C LEU A 356 -10.86 -1.03 14.66
N LEU A 357 -9.62 -1.26 15.09
CA LEU A 357 -9.08 -2.60 15.30
C LEU A 357 -9.88 -3.39 16.35
N LYS A 358 -10.33 -2.73 17.43
CA LYS A 358 -11.20 -3.38 18.42
C LYS A 358 -12.51 -3.89 17.80
N GLN A 359 -13.12 -3.11 16.90
CA GLN A 359 -14.32 -3.53 16.19
C GLN A 359 -14.06 -4.68 15.20
N ILE A 360 -12.88 -4.69 14.55
CA ILE A 360 -12.48 -5.74 13.60
C ILE A 360 -12.19 -7.07 14.32
N LEU A 361 -11.41 -7.02 15.40
CA LEU A 361 -10.89 -8.19 16.11
C LEU A 361 -11.82 -8.71 17.22
N GLY A 362 -12.85 -7.94 17.59
CA GLY A 362 -13.75 -8.26 18.70
C GLY A 362 -13.11 -8.13 20.09
N LYS A 363 -11.86 -7.69 20.19
CA LYS A 363 -11.11 -7.49 21.44
C LYS A 363 -10.09 -6.36 21.32
N ASN A 364 -9.56 -5.89 22.45
CA ASN A 364 -8.52 -4.86 22.44
C ASN A 364 -7.23 -5.41 21.79
N PRO A 365 -6.66 -4.73 20.79
CA PRO A 365 -5.39 -5.15 20.18
C PRO A 365 -4.21 -4.93 21.12
N ASN A 366 -3.27 -5.87 21.13
CA ASN A 366 -2.05 -5.83 21.94
C ASN A 366 -0.93 -5.02 21.26
N LEU A 367 -1.15 -3.70 21.16
CA LEU A 367 -0.24 -2.80 20.45
C LEU A 367 1.13 -2.64 21.12
N GLU A 368 1.18 -2.78 22.45
CA GLU A 368 2.45 -2.75 23.17
C GLU A 368 3.33 -3.95 22.77
N SER A 369 2.73 -5.14 22.61
CA SER A 369 3.46 -6.31 22.09
C SER A 369 3.91 -6.11 20.65
N LEU A 370 3.11 -5.45 19.79
CA LEU A 370 3.52 -5.11 18.43
C LEU A 370 4.72 -4.15 18.43
N LYS A 371 4.69 -3.10 19.28
CA LYS A 371 5.81 -2.16 19.45
C LYS A 371 7.10 -2.89 19.83
N ARG A 372 7.01 -3.82 20.78
CA ARG A 372 8.14 -4.63 21.24
C ARG A 372 8.66 -5.54 20.13
N LEU A 373 7.77 -6.22 19.39
CA LEU A 373 8.17 -7.06 18.26
C LEU A 373 8.93 -6.23 17.21
N GLU A 374 8.39 -5.07 16.82
CA GLU A 374 9.07 -4.19 15.86
C GLU A 374 10.43 -3.70 16.40
N ASN A 375 10.52 -3.37 17.68
CA ASN A 375 11.80 -3.02 18.31
C ASN A 375 12.80 -4.20 18.23
N ILE A 376 12.40 -5.42 18.58
CA ILE A 376 13.25 -6.63 18.48
C ILE A 376 13.71 -6.85 17.02
N LEU A 377 12.80 -6.73 16.06
CA LEU A 377 13.08 -6.98 14.65
C LEU A 377 13.90 -5.88 13.98
N PHE A 378 13.86 -4.62 14.44
CA PHE A 378 14.49 -3.49 13.73
C PHE A 378 15.60 -2.78 14.53
N ASN A 379 15.60 -2.85 15.85
CA ASN A 379 16.70 -2.31 16.68
C ASN A 379 17.94 -3.22 16.63
N LYS A 380 19.12 -2.62 16.42
CA LYS A 380 20.40 -3.36 16.31
C LYS A 380 20.98 -3.79 17.66
N LYS A 381 20.46 -3.26 18.78
CA LYS A 381 21.04 -3.46 20.12
C LYS A 381 20.48 -4.66 20.90
N ILE A 382 19.33 -5.21 20.50
CA ILE A 382 18.61 -6.23 21.28
C ILE A 382 19.12 -7.65 20.97
N ILE A 383 19.13 -8.02 19.68
CA ILE A 383 19.61 -9.32 19.21
C ILE A 383 20.86 -9.10 18.36
N ASP A 384 21.84 -10.00 18.50
CA ASP A 384 23.08 -9.93 17.74
C ASP A 384 22.84 -9.93 16.21
N LYS A 385 23.72 -9.24 15.48
CA LYS A 385 23.56 -9.00 14.03
C LYS A 385 23.43 -10.30 13.21
N ARG A 386 24.13 -11.37 13.60
CA ARG A 386 24.13 -12.64 12.85
C ARG A 386 22.81 -13.37 13.03
N LEU A 387 22.36 -13.51 14.28
CA LEU A 387 21.08 -14.14 14.59
C LEU A 387 19.91 -13.36 13.99
N LYS A 388 19.95 -12.04 14.07
CA LYS A 388 18.95 -11.16 13.46
C LYS A 388 18.80 -11.39 11.96
N LYS A 389 19.91 -11.49 11.22
CA LYS A 389 19.88 -11.79 9.77
C LYS A 389 19.17 -13.12 9.49
N LYS A 390 19.43 -14.15 10.31
CA LYS A 390 18.77 -15.46 10.20
C LYS A 390 17.26 -15.36 10.46
N ILE A 391 16.85 -14.64 11.52
CA ILE A 391 15.43 -14.37 11.82
C ILE A 391 14.76 -13.61 10.67
N THR A 392 15.37 -12.54 10.15
CA THR A 392 14.82 -11.76 9.04
C THR A 392 14.66 -12.61 7.78
N THR A 393 15.62 -13.50 7.50
CA THR A 393 15.55 -14.44 6.37
C THR A 393 14.45 -15.48 6.59
N HIS A 394 14.25 -15.94 7.84
CA HIS A 394 13.15 -16.83 8.20
C HIS A 394 11.79 -16.17 7.97
N LEU A 395 11.63 -14.91 8.36
CA LEU A 395 10.38 -14.14 8.24
C LEU A 395 10.17 -13.47 6.87
N SER A 396 10.88 -13.91 5.82
CA SER A 396 10.77 -13.33 4.46
C SER A 396 9.80 -14.15 3.59
N GLU A 397 9.01 -13.46 2.76
CA GLU A 397 7.93 -14.04 1.93
C GLU A 397 8.44 -14.98 0.81
N GLU A 398 9.73 -14.91 0.43
CA GLU A 398 10.28 -15.55 -0.79
C GLU A 398 10.33 -17.09 -0.79
N ARG A 399 10.07 -17.75 0.35
CA ARG A 399 10.09 -19.22 0.42
C ARG A 399 8.77 -19.66 1.03
N GLY A 400 7.84 -20.14 0.18
CA GLY A 400 6.44 -20.52 0.46
C GLY A 400 6.17 -21.56 1.57
N THR A 401 7.08 -21.71 2.53
CA THR A 401 7.03 -22.64 3.66
C THR A 401 7.26 -21.97 5.03
N ARG A 402 7.27 -20.63 5.13
CA ARG A 402 7.60 -19.89 6.36
C ARG A 402 6.52 -18.90 6.76
N VAL A 403 6.51 -18.50 8.04
CA VAL A 403 5.54 -17.53 8.59
C VAL A 403 5.85 -16.15 8.03
N PRO A 404 4.92 -15.54 7.27
CA PRO A 404 5.09 -14.17 6.80
C PRO A 404 5.18 -13.19 7.99
N ARG A 405 6.03 -12.17 7.89
CA ARG A 405 6.24 -11.18 8.96
C ARG A 405 4.96 -10.48 9.38
N ASP A 406 4.11 -10.16 8.42
CA ASP A 406 2.77 -9.59 8.60
C ASP A 406 1.84 -10.53 9.37
N LEU A 407 1.90 -11.84 9.12
CA LEU A 407 1.17 -12.84 9.92
C LEU A 407 1.68 -12.88 11.38
N LEU A 408 3.00 -12.84 11.61
CA LEU A 408 3.54 -12.77 12.98
C LEU A 408 3.05 -11.51 13.70
N LYS A 409 3.07 -10.35 13.03
CA LYS A 409 2.53 -9.09 13.57
C LYS A 409 1.04 -9.19 13.89
N PHE A 410 0.27 -9.80 12.99
CA PHE A 410 -1.15 -10.05 13.22
C PHE A 410 -1.36 -10.92 14.46
N ILE A 411 -0.64 -12.04 14.58
CA ILE A 411 -0.69 -12.92 15.76
C ILE A 411 -0.36 -12.10 17.00
N THR A 412 0.71 -11.31 16.99
CA THR A 412 1.09 -10.43 18.10
C THR A 412 -0.02 -9.46 18.51
N LEU A 413 -0.78 -8.89 17.57
CA LEU A 413 -1.90 -8.00 17.88
C LEU A 413 -3.04 -8.70 18.62
N ILE A 414 -3.28 -9.97 18.34
CA ILE A 414 -4.35 -10.75 18.96
C ILE A 414 -3.86 -11.62 20.12
N PHE A 415 -2.57 -11.81 20.30
CA PHE A 415 -2.02 -12.75 21.27
C PHE A 415 -2.24 -12.27 22.72
N SER A 416 -2.65 -13.21 23.58
CA SER A 416 -2.73 -13.04 25.03
C SER A 416 -2.22 -14.32 25.72
N PRO A 417 -1.27 -14.25 26.67
CA PRO A 417 -0.65 -15.43 27.30
C PRO A 417 -1.65 -16.37 27.99
N HIS A 418 -2.69 -15.82 28.63
CA HIS A 418 -3.65 -16.59 29.43
C HIS A 418 -4.99 -16.85 28.73
N GLN A 419 -5.02 -16.78 27.39
CA GLN A 419 -6.22 -17.01 26.61
C GLN A 419 -6.52 -18.52 26.46
N LYS A 420 -7.81 -18.90 26.39
CA LYS A 420 -8.25 -20.27 26.06
C LYS A 420 -7.77 -20.72 24.68
N GLU A 421 -7.42 -22.01 24.56
CA GLU A 421 -7.07 -22.65 23.29
C GLU A 421 -8.13 -22.38 22.19
N ASN A 422 -7.67 -22.20 20.95
CA ASN A 422 -8.44 -21.92 19.73
C ASN A 422 -8.97 -20.49 19.54
N SER A 423 -8.84 -19.57 20.49
CA SER A 423 -9.45 -18.24 20.30
C SER A 423 -8.72 -17.35 19.27
N LEU A 424 -7.40 -17.53 19.01
CA LEU A 424 -6.67 -16.80 17.97
C LEU A 424 -6.99 -17.35 16.58
N SER A 425 -6.99 -18.66 16.43
CA SER A 425 -7.29 -19.31 15.16
C SER A 425 -8.74 -19.06 14.71
N LEU A 426 -9.69 -18.86 15.65
CA LEU A 426 -11.04 -18.38 15.34
C LEU A 426 -11.03 -16.98 14.70
N ILE A 427 -10.29 -16.01 15.26
CA ILE A 427 -10.18 -14.66 14.66
C ILE A 427 -9.56 -14.75 13.26
N GLY A 428 -8.56 -15.61 13.07
CA GLY A 428 -7.98 -15.87 11.74
C GLY A 428 -8.99 -16.45 10.75
N LYS A 429 -9.84 -17.39 11.18
CA LYS A 429 -10.92 -17.95 10.35
C LYS A 429 -11.98 -16.91 10.01
N ASP A 430 -12.36 -16.07 10.97
CA ASP A 430 -13.35 -15.01 10.79
C ASP A 430 -12.88 -14.00 9.74
N LEU A 431 -11.59 -13.66 9.73
CA LEU A 431 -10.96 -12.80 8.72
C LEU A 431 -10.64 -13.51 7.40
N LYS A 432 -11.07 -14.77 7.23
CA LYS A 432 -10.88 -15.57 6.01
C LYS A 432 -9.41 -15.72 5.59
N LEU A 433 -8.51 -15.89 6.57
CA LEU A 433 -7.10 -16.18 6.29
C LEU A 433 -6.94 -17.54 5.59
N ALA A 434 -5.82 -17.71 4.86
CA ALA A 434 -5.54 -18.96 4.19
C ALA A 434 -5.46 -20.12 5.20
N GLY A 435 -5.91 -21.32 4.81
CA GLY A 435 -5.97 -22.48 5.72
C GLY A 435 -4.62 -22.81 6.37
N LYS A 436 -3.52 -22.65 5.62
CA LYS A 436 -2.15 -22.81 6.12
C LYS A 436 -1.80 -21.83 7.26
N ASP A 437 -2.29 -20.59 7.18
CA ASP A 437 -2.02 -19.54 8.16
C ASP A 437 -2.84 -19.78 9.43
N VAL A 438 -4.10 -20.19 9.27
CA VAL A 438 -4.96 -20.60 10.39
C VAL A 438 -4.38 -21.80 11.15
N GLU A 439 -3.91 -22.83 10.44
CA GLU A 439 -3.31 -24.01 11.07
C GLU A 439 -2.02 -23.65 11.81
N MET A 440 -1.23 -22.74 11.26
CA MET A 440 -0.04 -22.22 11.92
C MET A 440 -0.37 -21.45 13.20
N ILE A 441 -1.37 -20.57 13.18
CA ILE A 441 -1.87 -19.89 14.39
C ILE A 441 -2.26 -20.92 15.45
N LYS A 442 -3.02 -21.95 15.05
CA LYS A 442 -3.44 -23.04 15.95
C LYS A 442 -2.26 -23.80 16.56
N ARG A 443 -1.21 -24.07 15.79
CA ARG A 443 0.03 -24.69 16.30
C ARG A 443 0.75 -23.78 17.29
N ILE A 444 0.83 -22.48 17.03
CA ILE A 444 1.42 -21.50 17.95
C ILE A 444 0.62 -21.44 19.27
N GLU A 445 -0.71 -21.38 19.20
CA GLU A 445 -1.59 -21.40 20.39
C GLU A 445 -1.33 -22.63 21.27
N LYS A 446 -1.20 -23.81 20.64
CA LYS A 446 -0.99 -25.07 21.35
C LYS A 446 0.41 -25.20 21.97
N LEU A 447 1.42 -24.66 21.30
CA LEU A 447 2.83 -24.89 21.65
C LEU A 447 3.44 -23.79 22.51
N TYR A 448 2.87 -22.59 22.53
CA TYR A 448 3.35 -21.50 23.37
C TYR A 448 3.39 -21.87 24.87
N PRO A 449 2.33 -22.44 25.48
CA PRO A 449 2.36 -22.83 26.89
C PRO A 449 3.42 -23.89 27.22
N PHE A 450 3.82 -24.69 26.22
CA PHE A 450 4.89 -25.66 26.39
C PHE A 450 6.26 -25.00 26.53
N LEU A 451 6.53 -23.94 25.75
CA LEU A 451 7.76 -23.17 25.91
C LEU A 451 7.77 -22.45 27.26
N GLU A 452 6.65 -21.84 27.65
CA GLU A 452 6.51 -21.14 28.93
C GLU A 452 6.87 -22.05 30.11
N ARG A 453 6.31 -23.27 30.18
CA ARG A 453 6.64 -24.27 31.21
C ARG A 453 8.10 -24.71 31.22
N ILE A 454 8.72 -24.87 30.04
CA ILE A 454 10.15 -25.24 29.94
C ILE A 454 11.03 -24.13 30.53
N ILE A 455 10.64 -22.87 30.36
CA ILE A 455 11.41 -21.73 30.83
C ILE A 455 11.16 -21.45 32.32
N GLU A 456 9.94 -21.69 32.80
CA GLU A 456 9.55 -21.51 34.21
C GLU A 456 10.11 -22.60 35.14
N ASN A 457 10.38 -23.81 34.64
CA ASN A 457 10.98 -24.88 35.44
C ASN A 457 12.47 -24.61 35.72
N GLU A 458 12.86 -24.60 37.00
CA GLU A 458 14.17 -24.13 37.51
C GLU A 458 15.38 -25.05 37.23
N GLU A 459 15.23 -26.19 36.55
CA GLU A 459 16.36 -27.07 36.22
C GLU A 459 17.30 -26.39 35.20
N LYS A 460 18.48 -25.95 35.66
CA LYS A 460 19.47 -25.28 34.81
C LYS A 460 20.45 -26.27 34.17
N PRO A 461 20.59 -26.30 32.83
CA PRO A 461 19.77 -25.66 31.80
C PRO A 461 18.57 -26.53 31.34
N PRO A 462 17.42 -25.93 31.00
CA PRO A 462 16.25 -26.70 30.58
C PRO A 462 16.50 -27.38 29.23
N ASP A 463 16.03 -28.62 29.08
CA ASP A 463 16.09 -29.34 27.79
C ASP A 463 15.08 -28.73 26.80
N THR A 464 15.60 -28.01 25.81
CA THR A 464 14.79 -27.30 24.81
C THR A 464 14.58 -28.11 23.54
N ILE A 465 15.25 -29.27 23.40
CA ILE A 465 15.12 -30.13 22.21
C ILE A 465 13.69 -30.65 22.03
N PRO A 466 12.96 -31.10 23.07
CA PRO A 466 11.56 -31.50 22.94
C PRO A 466 10.67 -30.38 22.36
N PHE A 467 10.95 -29.13 22.70
CA PHE A 467 10.25 -27.98 22.13
C PHE A 467 10.59 -27.79 20.66
N LEU A 468 11.87 -27.81 20.29
CA LEU A 468 12.30 -27.64 18.91
C LEU A 468 11.71 -28.70 17.98
N ILE A 469 11.61 -29.96 18.41
CA ILE A 469 11.01 -31.05 17.63
C ILE A 469 9.51 -30.86 17.42
N ARG A 470 8.78 -30.41 18.44
CA ARG A 470 7.33 -30.18 18.35
C ARG A 470 7.00 -28.92 17.56
N ALA A 471 7.75 -27.85 17.79
CA ALA A 471 7.55 -26.56 17.15
C ALA A 471 8.06 -26.51 15.72
N LYS A 472 9.15 -27.20 15.38
CA LYS A 472 9.72 -27.27 14.03
C LYS A 472 9.89 -25.88 13.40
N LYS A 473 9.03 -25.50 12.45
CA LYS A 473 9.15 -24.24 11.70
C LYS A 473 8.71 -23.04 12.51
N GLU A 474 7.78 -23.25 13.45
CA GLU A 474 7.15 -22.23 14.28
C GLU A 474 7.98 -21.90 15.55
N SER A 475 9.14 -22.55 15.72
CA SER A 475 10.04 -22.31 16.85
C SER A 475 10.44 -20.84 16.94
N VAL A 476 10.70 -20.19 15.80
CA VAL A 476 11.15 -18.79 15.76
C VAL A 476 10.04 -17.86 16.25
N GLU A 477 8.82 -18.06 15.76
CA GLU A 477 7.65 -17.25 16.06
C GLU A 477 7.26 -17.37 17.53
N ILE A 478 7.22 -18.60 18.07
CA ILE A 478 6.89 -18.83 19.47
C ILE A 478 7.95 -18.20 20.39
N CYS A 479 9.24 -18.33 20.03
CA CYS A 479 10.33 -17.67 20.76
C CYS A 479 10.20 -16.14 20.75
N LEU A 480 9.85 -15.54 19.61
CA LEU A 480 9.64 -14.09 19.52
C LEU A 480 8.41 -13.64 20.32
N LEU A 481 7.32 -14.43 20.29
CA LEU A 481 6.13 -14.18 21.13
C LEU A 481 6.47 -14.26 22.62
N PHE A 482 7.32 -15.20 23.03
CA PHE A 482 7.77 -15.30 24.42
C PHE A 482 8.57 -14.08 24.87
N LEU A 483 9.47 -13.56 24.02
CA LEU A 483 10.25 -12.35 24.34
C LEU A 483 9.39 -11.11 24.53
N ILE A 484 8.32 -10.95 23.74
CA ILE A 484 7.45 -9.76 23.85
C ILE A 484 6.49 -9.83 25.05
N THR A 485 6.13 -11.04 25.50
CA THR A 485 5.30 -11.25 26.69
C THR A 485 6.09 -11.18 27.99
N HIS A 486 7.41 -11.43 27.96
CA HIS A 486 8.31 -11.42 29.12
C HIS A 486 9.45 -10.37 29.02
N PRO A 487 9.14 -9.06 28.91
CA PRO A 487 10.12 -8.02 28.60
C PRO A 487 11.17 -7.76 29.71
N HIS A 488 10.88 -8.10 30.97
CA HIS A 488 11.69 -7.73 32.13
C HIS A 488 12.60 -8.85 32.64
N GLN A 489 12.61 -10.01 31.99
CA GLN A 489 13.44 -11.14 32.39
C GLN A 489 14.67 -11.21 31.49
N GLN A 490 15.80 -10.67 31.95
CA GLN A 490 17.07 -10.77 31.22
C GLN A 490 17.45 -12.24 30.91
N ASN A 491 17.08 -13.15 31.81
CA ASN A 491 17.22 -14.60 31.62
C ASN A 491 16.42 -15.13 30.42
N SER A 492 15.24 -14.57 30.15
CA SER A 492 14.38 -14.94 29.01
C SER A 492 15.03 -14.58 27.68
N LEU A 493 15.68 -13.42 27.59
CA LEU A 493 16.44 -13.03 26.41
C LEU A 493 17.62 -13.98 26.15
N ILE A 494 18.39 -14.32 27.20
CA ILE A 494 19.53 -15.22 27.11
C ILE A 494 19.08 -16.61 26.63
N LEU A 495 18.02 -17.15 27.25
CA LEU A 495 17.53 -18.48 26.96
C LEU A 495 16.92 -18.58 25.56
N VAL A 496 16.06 -17.64 25.17
CA VAL A 496 15.51 -17.61 23.80
C VAL A 496 16.63 -17.43 22.77
N THR A 497 17.64 -16.60 23.05
CA THR A 497 18.79 -16.44 22.16
C THR A 497 19.54 -17.78 21.99
N ARG A 498 19.69 -18.56 23.07
CA ARG A 498 20.26 -19.91 23.01
C ARG A 498 19.40 -20.85 22.15
N ILE A 499 18.09 -20.89 22.37
CA ILE A 499 17.14 -21.74 21.61
C ILE A 499 17.20 -21.40 20.12
N LEU A 500 17.15 -20.13 19.76
CA LEU A 500 17.19 -19.69 18.36
C LEU A 500 18.54 -20.01 17.71
N LYS A 501 19.66 -19.83 18.43
CA LYS A 501 20.99 -20.22 17.92
C LYS A 501 21.07 -21.72 17.65
N GLU A 502 20.54 -22.53 18.56
CA GLU A 502 20.48 -23.98 18.38
C GLU A 502 19.59 -24.38 17.21
N TYR A 503 18.38 -23.80 17.12
CA TYR A 503 17.46 -23.99 16.00
C TYR A 503 18.14 -23.73 14.65
N PHE A 504 18.76 -22.56 14.47
CA PHE A 504 19.41 -22.23 13.20
C PHE A 504 20.74 -22.94 12.96
N ARG A 505 21.33 -23.58 13.96
CA ARG A 505 22.51 -24.45 13.77
C ARG A 505 22.08 -25.83 13.29
N LYS A 506 20.98 -26.35 13.85
CA LYS A 506 20.50 -27.72 13.64
C LYS A 506 19.21 -27.77 12.82
N SER A 507 18.93 -26.75 12.00
CA SER A 507 17.64 -26.60 11.33
C SER A 507 17.30 -27.78 10.43
N ASP A 508 18.27 -28.34 9.73
CA ASP A 508 18.05 -29.47 8.83
C ASP A 508 17.72 -30.73 9.61
N LEU A 509 18.40 -30.99 10.74
CA LEU A 509 18.07 -32.10 11.63
C LEU A 509 16.70 -31.94 12.30
N ILE A 510 16.31 -30.71 12.65
CA ILE A 510 15.01 -30.42 13.29
C ILE A 510 13.86 -30.60 12.28
N LEU A 511 14.02 -30.07 11.07
CA LEU A 511 12.96 -30.04 10.05
C LEU A 511 12.91 -31.32 9.23
N HIS A 512 14.06 -31.92 8.94
CA HIS A 512 14.26 -33.03 8.02
C HIS A 512 15.27 -34.04 8.59
N PRO A 513 14.97 -34.67 9.76
CA PRO A 513 15.89 -35.63 10.36
C PRO A 513 16.16 -36.81 9.41
N PRO A 514 17.41 -37.28 9.31
CA PRO A 514 17.71 -38.49 8.55
C PRO A 514 16.98 -39.67 9.17
N ARG A 515 16.31 -40.48 8.35
CA ARG A 515 15.55 -41.64 8.82
C ARG A 515 16.49 -42.80 9.11
N LEU A 516 17.09 -42.82 10.30
CA LEU A 516 17.99 -43.91 10.73
C LEU A 516 17.26 -45.24 10.87
N ILE A 517 16.02 -45.21 11.37
CA ILE A 517 15.17 -46.37 11.64
C ILE A 517 13.72 -46.03 11.30
N LYS A 518 12.97 -46.98 10.74
CA LYS A 518 11.52 -46.86 10.54
C LYS A 518 10.76 -47.45 11.73
N GLY A 519 9.52 -47.00 11.94
CA GLY A 519 8.65 -47.59 12.96
C GLY A 519 8.46 -49.10 12.80
N LYS A 520 8.42 -49.60 11.56
CA LYS A 520 8.37 -51.04 11.27
C LYS A 520 9.60 -51.78 11.80
N ASP A 521 10.79 -51.22 11.58
CA ASP A 521 12.05 -51.79 12.06
C ASP A 521 12.08 -51.83 13.60
N LEU A 522 11.52 -50.82 14.29
CA LEU A 522 11.37 -50.83 15.76
C LEU A 522 10.42 -51.92 16.25
N MET A 523 9.30 -52.12 15.57
CA MET A 523 8.32 -53.16 15.92
C MET A 523 8.96 -54.56 15.80
N GLU A 524 9.70 -54.81 14.72
CA GLU A 524 10.40 -56.09 14.51
C GLU A 524 11.56 -56.28 15.49
N THR A 525 12.35 -55.23 15.76
CA THR A 525 13.56 -55.35 16.60
C THR A 525 13.24 -55.49 18.10
N LEU A 526 12.14 -54.89 18.57
CA LEU A 526 11.75 -54.86 19.97
C LEU A 526 10.56 -55.78 20.28
N ASN A 527 9.96 -56.40 19.26
CA ASN A 527 8.75 -57.23 19.36
C ASN A 527 7.56 -56.50 20.02
N ILE A 528 7.34 -55.24 19.65
CA ILE A 528 6.28 -54.38 20.20
C ILE A 528 5.19 -54.15 19.15
N PRO A 529 3.88 -54.25 19.49
CA PRO A 529 2.80 -53.99 18.55
C PRO A 529 2.70 -52.50 18.14
N PRO A 530 2.03 -52.20 17.02
CA PRO A 530 1.76 -50.82 16.61
C PRO A 530 1.06 -50.03 17.72
N SER A 531 1.74 -49.04 18.27
CA SER A 531 1.26 -48.31 19.46
C SER A 531 1.80 -46.88 19.50
N PRO A 532 1.19 -45.96 20.30
CA PRO A 532 1.74 -44.63 20.55
C PRO A 532 3.17 -44.65 21.10
N TYR A 533 3.58 -45.76 21.74
CA TYR A 533 4.93 -45.96 22.24
C TYR A 533 5.97 -45.96 21.12
N ILE A 534 5.66 -46.49 19.93
CA ILE A 534 6.56 -46.40 18.77
C ILE A 534 6.79 -44.93 18.36
N SER A 535 5.75 -44.10 18.38
CA SER A 535 5.90 -42.66 18.10
C SER A 535 6.77 -41.96 19.16
N TYR A 536 6.64 -42.35 20.42
CA TYR A 536 7.49 -41.85 21.51
C TYR A 536 8.96 -42.23 21.30
N LEU A 537 9.25 -43.50 20.95
CA LEU A 537 10.61 -43.96 20.68
C LEU A 537 11.22 -43.26 19.45
N LEU A 538 10.44 -43.04 18.39
CA LEU A 538 10.87 -42.26 17.23
C LEU A 538 11.16 -40.79 17.58
N ASP A 539 10.35 -40.17 18.44
CA ASP A 539 10.61 -38.82 18.96
C ASP A 539 11.89 -38.79 19.82
N LYS A 540 12.18 -39.84 20.60
CA LYS A 540 13.42 -39.96 21.38
C LYS A 540 14.65 -40.15 20.52
N ILE A 541 14.56 -40.97 19.47
CA ILE A 541 15.60 -41.07 18.43
C ILE A 541 15.83 -39.68 17.83
N HIS A 542 14.77 -38.97 17.44
CA HIS A 542 14.92 -37.62 16.88
C HIS A 542 15.60 -36.65 17.87
N GLN A 543 15.30 -36.74 19.17
CA GLN A 543 16.00 -35.97 20.21
C GLN A 543 17.50 -36.32 20.26
N ALA A 544 17.85 -37.60 20.30
CA ALA A 544 19.23 -38.06 20.33
C ALA A 544 20.01 -37.65 19.06
N GLN A 545 19.36 -37.67 17.89
CA GLN A 545 19.95 -37.17 16.64
C GLN A 545 20.27 -35.68 16.73
N ILE A 546 19.37 -34.86 17.27
CA ILE A 546 19.61 -33.43 17.46
C ILE A 546 20.69 -33.20 18.51
N LYS A 547 20.78 -34.04 19.54
CA LYS A 547 21.88 -34.01 20.53
C LYS A 547 23.21 -34.51 19.97
N GLU A 548 23.22 -35.03 18.74
CA GLU A 548 24.38 -35.63 18.06
C GLU A 548 24.91 -36.89 18.78
N GLU A 549 24.07 -37.53 19.59
CA GLU A 549 24.36 -38.77 20.32
C GLU A 549 24.29 -40.01 19.41
N ILE A 550 23.51 -39.93 18.34
CA ILE A 550 23.33 -41.02 17.37
C ILE A 550 23.39 -40.49 15.93
N LYS A 551 24.03 -41.26 15.04
CA LYS A 551 24.29 -40.95 13.64
C LYS A 551 24.06 -42.13 12.70
N SER A 552 24.05 -43.36 13.21
CA SER A 552 23.84 -44.59 12.43
C SER A 552 22.57 -45.34 12.82
N LYS A 553 22.18 -46.32 11.99
CA LYS A 553 21.04 -47.20 12.30
C LYS A 553 21.34 -48.05 13.52
N GLU A 554 22.57 -48.54 13.64
CA GLU A 554 23.05 -49.41 14.70
C GLU A 554 23.01 -48.69 16.06
N GLU A 555 23.53 -47.46 16.11
CA GLU A 555 23.47 -46.61 17.31
C GLU A 555 22.03 -46.28 17.72
N ALA A 556 21.13 -46.07 16.74
CA ALA A 556 19.72 -45.84 17.02
C ALA A 556 19.02 -47.07 17.62
N VAL A 557 19.36 -48.29 17.16
CA VAL A 557 18.84 -49.55 17.75
C VAL A 557 19.32 -49.69 19.19
N GLU A 558 20.62 -49.50 19.43
CA GLU A 558 21.23 -49.65 20.75
C GLU A 558 20.66 -48.64 21.75
N TYR A 559 20.52 -47.39 21.32
CA TYR A 559 19.92 -46.33 22.12
C TYR A 559 18.50 -46.68 22.56
N VAL A 560 17.66 -47.19 21.65
CA VAL A 560 16.29 -47.58 21.99
C VAL A 560 16.24 -48.80 22.90
N LYS A 561 17.10 -49.82 22.68
CA LYS A 561 17.18 -50.99 23.57
C LYS A 561 17.51 -50.57 25.01
N ARG A 562 18.47 -49.67 25.18
CA ARG A 562 18.81 -49.08 26.48
C ARG A 562 17.62 -48.34 27.09
N LEU A 563 16.96 -47.48 26.32
CA LEU A 563 15.83 -46.68 26.79
C LEU A 563 14.63 -47.54 27.22
N VAL A 564 14.35 -48.63 26.50
CA VAL A 564 13.31 -49.61 26.88
C VAL A 564 13.70 -50.35 28.16
N SER A 565 14.98 -50.69 28.34
CA SER A 565 15.46 -51.37 29.56
C SER A 565 15.45 -50.47 30.80
N GLU A 566 15.67 -49.16 30.62
CA GLU A 566 15.70 -48.17 31.71
C GLU A 566 14.30 -47.65 32.08
N GLU A 567 13.42 -47.44 31.10
CA GLU A 567 12.11 -46.81 31.33
C GLU A 567 10.94 -47.81 31.48
N GLY A 568 11.08 -49.06 31.01
CA GLY A 568 10.12 -50.17 31.20
C GLY A 568 8.69 -49.98 30.65
N GLU A 569 7.88 -51.05 30.66
CA GLU A 569 6.49 -51.10 30.15
C GLU A 569 5.53 -50.03 30.70
N LYS A 570 5.85 -49.41 31.85
CA LYS A 570 5.04 -48.39 32.55
C LYS A 570 4.72 -47.14 31.72
N ILE A 571 5.62 -46.70 30.85
CA ILE A 571 5.38 -45.53 29.98
C ILE A 571 4.41 -45.88 28.84
N GLY A 572 4.44 -47.13 28.35
CA GLY A 572 3.51 -47.63 27.34
C GLY A 572 2.05 -47.57 27.82
N GLU A 573 1.79 -48.05 29.04
CA GLU A 573 0.46 -48.01 29.67
C GLU A 573 -0.01 -46.56 29.94
N THR A 574 0.88 -45.70 30.42
CA THR A 574 0.57 -44.29 30.72
C THR A 574 0.24 -43.46 29.47
N LEU A 575 0.92 -43.73 28.34
CA LEU A 575 0.66 -43.07 27.05
C LEU A 575 -0.63 -43.57 26.37
N TYR A 576 -1.01 -44.83 26.58
CA TYR A 576 -2.31 -45.36 26.15
C TYR A 576 -3.47 -44.69 26.90
N ALA A 577 -3.36 -44.53 28.23
CA ALA A 577 -4.38 -43.90 29.07
C ALA A 577 -4.62 -42.41 28.75
N LYS A 578 -3.59 -41.66 28.32
CA LYS A 578 -3.72 -40.22 27.99
C LYS A 578 -4.42 -39.92 26.65
N ARG A 579 -4.57 -40.90 25.76
CA ARG A 579 -5.16 -40.70 24.41
C ARG A 579 -6.62 -41.17 24.31
N TYR A 580 -7.06 -42.01 25.25
CA TYR A 580 -8.43 -42.48 25.41
C TYR A 580 -8.78 -42.49 26.91
N PRO A 581 -9.25 -41.36 27.48
CA PRO A 581 -9.88 -41.40 28.79
C PRO A 581 -11.21 -42.15 28.63
N LEU A 582 -11.45 -43.17 29.47
CA LEU A 582 -12.76 -43.80 29.62
C LEU A 582 -13.81 -42.77 30.05
#